data_AF-A0A932UIN9-F1
#
_entry.id   AF-A0A932UIN9-F1
#
_cell.length_a   1.000
_cell.length_b   1.000
_cell.length_c   1.000
_cell.angle_alpha   90.00
_cell.angle_beta   90.00
_cell.angle_gamma   90.00
#
_symmetry.space_group_name_H-M   'P 1'
#
loop_
_entity.id
_entity.type
_entity.pdbx_description
1 polymer ?
#
loop_
_entity_poly.entity_id
_entity_poly.type
_entity_poly.pdbx_seq_one_letter_code
_entity_poly.pdbx_strand_id
1 'polypeptide(L)' 'MPAYDIALVYASLGENDRAFEWLAKALAERSMFVVHLAWDARLGPLRTHPRFAELGQRLGIPSGQPPPPKAANTAT' A
#
# COMPACT_ATOMS: atom_id res chain seq x y z
N MET A 1 13.51 -2.29 10.97
CA MET A 1 12.88 -2.05 9.66
C MET A 1 11.39 -1.79 9.89
N PRO A 2 10.79 -0.74 9.31
CA PRO A 2 9.35 -0.48 9.41
C PRO A 2 8.52 -1.68 8.97
N ALA A 3 7.39 -1.95 9.65
CA ALA A 3 6.46 -3.02 9.29
C ALA A 3 5.97 -2.94 7.84
N TYR A 4 5.84 -1.72 7.30
CA TYR A 4 5.50 -1.48 5.91
C TYR A 4 6.55 -2.03 4.93
N ASP A 5 7.84 -1.83 5.18
CA ASP A 5 8.90 -2.34 4.31
C ASP A 5 8.94 -3.87 4.30
N ILE A 6 8.66 -4.49 5.44
CA ILE A 6 8.56 -5.95 5.55
C ILE A 6 7.37 -6.48 4.74
N ALA A 7 6.23 -5.78 4.78
CA ALA A 7 5.07 -6.13 3.96
C ALA A 7 5.39 -6.12 2.46
N LEU A 8 6.20 -5.16 2.00
CA LEU A 8 6.60 -5.06 0.59
C LEU A 8 7.49 -6.21 0.15
N VAL A 9 8.38 -6.69 1.02
CA VAL A 9 9.20 -7.88 0.74
C VAL A 9 8.28 -9.08 0.52
N TYR A 10 7.33 -9.34 1.42
CA TYR A 10 6.39 -10.44 1.26
C TYR A 10 5.49 -10.29 0.03
N ALA A 11 5.04 -9.06 -0.27
CA ALA A 11 4.28 -8.78 -1.49
C ALA A 11 5.08 -9.11 -2.76
N SER A 12 6.38 -8.78 -2.78
CA SER A 12 7.27 -9.09 -3.91
C SER A 12 7.53 -10.57 -4.11
N LEU A 13 7.42 -11.37 -3.03
CA LEU A 13 7.55 -12.83 -3.05
C LEU A 13 6.22 -13.53 -3.39
N GLY A 14 5.13 -12.79 -3.57
CA GLY A 14 3.78 -13.35 -3.78
C GLY A 14 3.17 -13.97 -2.52
N GLU A 15 3.80 -13.80 -1.36
CA GLU A 15 3.34 -14.32 -0.08
C GLU A 15 2.30 -13.39 0.55
N ASN A 16 1.13 -13.35 -0.09
CA ASN A 16 0.09 -12.35 0.17
C ASN A 16 -0.39 -12.35 1.63
N ASP A 17 -0.55 -13.51 2.26
CA ASP A 17 -1.01 -13.60 3.65
C ASP A 17 -0.05 -12.90 4.62
N ARG A 18 1.25 -13.19 4.50
CA ARG A 18 2.28 -12.51 5.30
C ARG A 18 2.34 -11.02 4.99
N ALA A 19 2.20 -10.63 3.72
CA ALA A 19 2.15 -9.22 3.37
C ALA A 19 0.98 -8.48 4.06
N PHE A 20 -0.22 -9.08 4.11
CA PHE A 20 -1.37 -8.51 4.79
C PHE A 20 -1.20 -8.43 6.32
N GLU A 21 -0.59 -9.44 6.96
CA GLU A 21 -0.25 -9.38 8.39
C GLU A 21 0.64 -8.19 8.72
N TRP A 22 1.68 -7.97 7.91
CA TRP A 22 2.60 -6.85 8.10
C TRP A 22 1.97 -5.49 7.76
N LEU A 23 1.08 -5.41 6.77
CA LEU A 23 0.29 -4.20 6.51
C LEU A 23 -0.64 -3.86 7.68
N ALA A 24 -1.32 -4.85 8.25
CA ALA A 24 -2.17 -4.65 9.42
C ALA A 24 -1.35 -4.17 10.63
N LYS A 25 -0.15 -4.70 10.82
CA LYS A 25 0.79 -4.21 11.85
C LYS A 25 1.21 -2.76 11.61
N ALA A 26 1.55 -2.40 10.37
CA ALA A 26 1.90 -1.01 10.01
C ALA A 26 0.75 -0.03 10.28
N LEU A 27 -0.51 -0.44 10.05
CA LEU A 27 -1.70 0.33 10.42
C LEU A 27 -1.84 0.49 11.93
N ALA A 28 -1.69 -0.59 12.70
CA ALA A 28 -1.80 -0.57 14.16
C ALA A 28 -0.73 0.34 14.80
N GLU A 29 0.48 0.32 14.26
CA GLU A 29 1.59 1.17 14.68
C GLU A 29 1.45 2.64 14.21
N ARG A 30 0.40 2.95 13.43
CA ARG A 30 0.22 4.26 12.76
C ARG A 30 1.48 4.69 12.01
N SER A 31 2.13 3.74 11.35
CA SER A 31 3.35 3.98 10.60
C SER A 31 3.11 5.09 9.57
N MET A 32 3.99 6.08 9.50
CA MET A 32 3.88 7.17 8.50
C MET A 32 3.81 6.66 7.05
N PHE A 33 4.29 5.44 6.79
CA PHE A 33 4.34 4.86 5.44
C PHE A 33 3.00 4.31 4.97
N VAL A 34 2.00 4.14 5.84
CA VAL A 34 0.66 3.67 5.43
C VAL A 34 -0.05 4.66 4.49
N VAL A 35 0.39 5.92 4.45
CA VAL A 35 -0.08 6.91 3.46
C VAL A 35 0.26 6.53 2.01
N HIS A 36 1.24 5.64 1.81
CA HIS A 36 1.63 5.15 0.50
C HIS A 36 0.77 4.00 -0.02
N LEU A 37 -0.11 3.44 0.81
CA LEU A 37 -0.89 2.26 0.50
C LEU A 37 -1.65 2.39 -0.84
N ALA A 38 -2.23 3.57 -1.12
CA ALA A 38 -3.01 3.78 -2.35
C ALA A 38 -2.18 3.66 -3.64
N TRP A 39 -0.91 4.06 -3.62
CA TRP A 39 -0.16 4.47 -4.81
C TRP A 39 1.22 3.82 -4.94
N ASP A 40 1.67 3.04 -3.95
CA ASP A 40 2.91 2.27 -4.05
C ASP A 40 2.79 1.15 -5.09
N ALA A 41 3.55 1.24 -6.17
CA ALA A 41 3.51 0.26 -7.27
C ALA A 41 3.86 -1.16 -6.80
N ARG A 42 4.68 -1.30 -5.74
CA ARG A 42 5.12 -2.58 -5.19
C ARG A 42 3.97 -3.38 -4.55
N LEU A 43 2.88 -2.71 -4.19
CA LEU A 43 1.64 -3.35 -3.72
C LEU A 43 0.73 -3.80 -4.88
N GLY A 44 1.15 -3.64 -6.13
CA GLY A 44 0.42 -4.06 -7.33
C GLY A 44 -0.22 -5.45 -7.22
N PRO A 45 0.51 -6.50 -6.80
CA PRO A 45 -0.05 -7.84 -6.64
C PRO A 45 -1.16 -7.95 -5.60
N LEU A 46 -1.18 -7.06 -4.60
CA LEU A 46 -2.17 -7.06 -3.52
C LEU A 46 -3.42 -6.24 -3.87
N ARG A 47 -3.34 -5.32 -4.84
CA ARG A 47 -4.45 -4.40 -5.16
C ARG A 47 -5.74 -5.09 -5.62
N THR A 48 -5.63 -6.29 -6.19
CA THR A 48 -6.79 -7.08 -6.64
C THR A 48 -7.42 -7.90 -5.52
N HIS A 49 -6.76 -8.01 -4.36
CA HIS A 49 -7.30 -8.77 -3.23
C HIS A 49 -8.35 -7.97 -2.46
N PRO A 50 -9.48 -8.60 -2.06
CA PRO A 50 -10.53 -7.92 -1.31
C PRO A 50 -10.03 -7.35 0.03
N ARG A 51 -9.09 -8.03 0.68
CA ARG A 51 -8.43 -7.56 1.91
C ARG A 51 -7.71 -6.21 1.75
N PHE A 52 -7.25 -5.89 0.55
CA PHE A 52 -6.61 -4.60 0.28
C PHE A 52 -7.60 -3.43 0.32
N ALA A 53 -8.82 -3.65 -0.18
CA ALA A 53 -9.89 -2.66 -0.10
C ALA A 53 -10.27 -2.36 1.35
N GLU A 54 -10.33 -3.37 2.22
CA GLU A 54 -10.61 -3.22 3.65
C GLU A 54 -9.53 -2.37 4.36
N LEU A 55 -8.25 -2.56 4.01
CA LEU A 55 -7.16 -1.74 4.55
C LEU A 55 -7.29 -0.27 4.11
N GLY A 56 -7.67 -0.03 2.87
CA GLY A 56 -7.92 1.33 2.36
C GLY A 56 -9.07 2.05 3.08
N GLN A 57 -10.16 1.33 3.37
CA GLN A 57 -11.30 1.88 4.11
C GLN A 57 -10.92 2.30 5.53
N ARG A 58 -10.07 1.52 6.22
CA ARG A 58 -9.57 1.88 7.57
C ARG A 58 -8.75 3.17 7.59
N LEU A 59 -8.15 3.53 6.45
CA LEU A 59 -7.39 4.77 6.28
C LEU A 59 -8.21 5.94 5.71
N GLY A 60 -9.49 5.70 5.36
CA GLY A 60 -10.31 6.70 4.67
C GLY A 60 -9.83 7.02 3.24
N ILE A 61 -9.06 6.13 2.61
CA ILE A 61 -8.63 6.29 1.22
C ILE A 61 -9.78 5.87 0.32
N PRO A 62 -10.30 6.75 -0.58
CA PRO A 62 -11.38 6.39 -1.49
C PRO A 62 -10.91 5.23 -2.39
N SER A 63 -11.69 4.15 -2.35
CA SER A 63 -11.45 2.93 -3.12
C SER A 63 -11.47 3.25 -4.61
N GLY A 64 -10.30 3.17 -5.26
CA GLY A 64 -10.24 2.83 -6.68
C GLY A 64 -9.78 3.90 -7.67
N GLN A 65 -9.16 5.01 -7.26
CA GLN A 65 -8.51 5.89 -8.23
C GLN A 65 -7.02 6.07 -7.92
N PRO A 66 -6.10 5.66 -8.83
CA PRO A 66 -4.72 6.10 -8.71
C PRO A 66 -4.71 7.63 -8.72
N PRO A 67 -3.87 8.29 -7.90
CA PRO A 67 -3.72 9.74 -7.97
C PRO A 67 -3.43 10.14 -9.43
N PRO A 68 -4.02 11.24 -9.94
CA PRO A 68 -3.72 11.69 -11.29
C PRO A 68 -2.20 11.80 -11.44
N PRO A 69 -1.63 11.37 -12.58
CA PRO A 69 -0.18 11.45 -12.79
C PRO A 69 0.28 12.86 -12.46
N LYS A 70 1.22 12.98 -11.52
CA LYS A 70 1.83 14.25 -11.18
C LYS A 70 2.44 14.78 -12.49
N ALA A 71 1.91 15.90 -12.99
CA ALA A 71 2.39 16.49 -14.24
C ALA A 71 3.92 16.54 -14.17
N ALA A 72 4.56 15.86 -15.13
CA ALA A 72 6.00 15.97 -15.29
C ALA A 72 6.26 17.44 -15.62
N ASN A 73 6.84 18.17 -14.65
CA ASN A 73 7.37 19.49 -14.93
C ASN A 73 8.56 19.31 -15.87
N THR A 74 8.29 19.33 -17.18
CA THR A 74 9.27 19.73 -18.19
C THR A 74 9.60 21.19 -17.93
N ALA A 75 10.64 21.42 -17.13
CA ALA A 75 11.36 22.68 -17.16
C ALA A 75 12.25 22.67 -18.41
N THR A 76 11.90 23.57 -19.34
CA THR A 76 12.76 24.10 -20.40
C THR A 76 13.94 24.85 -19.80
#